data_AF-A0A0D2M7G9-F1
#
_entry.id   AF-A0A0D2M7G9-F1
#
_cell.length_a   1.000
_cell.length_b   1.000
_cell.length_c   1.000
_cell.angle_alpha   90.00
_cell.angle_beta   90.00
_cell.angle_gamma   90.00
#
_symmetry.space_group_name_H-M   'P 1'
#
loop_
_entity.id
_entity.type
_entity.pdbx_description
1 polymer ?
#
loop_
_entity_poly.entity_id
_entity_poly.type
_entity_poly.pdbx_seq_one_letter_code
_entity_poly.pdbx_strand_id
1 'polypeptide(L)' 'ICTLTELYEGSIIRATRRLDELLTQLADAAAEVGDGRLKALFLEAQASIRRDIVFAASLYL' A
#
# COMPACT_ATOMS: atom_id res chain seq x y z
N ILE A 1 11.33 -8.20 -7.84
CA ILE A 1 10.16 -7.52 -8.45
C ILE A 1 10.55 -6.69 -9.66
N CYS A 2 11.62 -5.88 -9.60
CA CYS A 2 12.04 -5.05 -10.73
C CYS A 2 12.43 -5.84 -12.00
N THR A 3 12.85 -7.10 -11.89
CA THR A 3 13.13 -7.98 -13.05
C THR A 3 11.90 -8.61 -13.69
N LEU A 4 10.72 -8.47 -13.08
CA LEU A 4 9.47 -9.06 -13.58
C LEU A 4 8.77 -8.18 -14.63
N THR A 5 9.22 -6.93 -14.78
CA THR A 5 8.59 -5.93 -15.64
C THR A 5 9.65 -4.95 -16.17
N GLU A 6 9.39 -4.27 -17.29
CA GLU A 6 10.29 -3.25 -17.85
C GLU A 6 10.04 -1.84 -17.26
N LEU A 7 9.30 -1.75 -16.15
CA LEU A 7 9.00 -0.48 -15.51
C LEU A 7 10.19 0.00 -14.65
N TYR A 8 10.43 1.30 -14.68
CA TYR A 8 11.37 1.95 -13.76
C TYR A 8 11.01 1.70 -12.28
N GLU A 9 12.02 1.50 -11.44
CA GLU A 9 11.88 1.18 -10.02
C GLU A 9 11.14 2.28 -9.26
N GLY A 10 11.43 3.55 -9.59
CA GLY A 10 10.73 4.69 -9.01
C GLY A 10 9.23 4.68 -9.32
N SER A 11 8.83 4.16 -10.48
CA SER A 11 7.41 4.00 -10.84
C SER A 11 6.75 2.90 -10.02
N ILE A 12 7.46 1.80 -9.76
CA ILE A 12 6.99 0.73 -8.87
C ILE A 12 6.79 1.28 -7.46
N ILE A 13 7.77 1.99 -6.90
CA ILE A 13 7.68 2.60 -5.56
C ILE A 13 6.48 3.55 -5.47
N ARG A 14 6.31 4.46 -6.45
CA ARG A 14 5.16 5.37 -6.49
C ARG A 14 3.83 4.63 -6.62
N ALA A 15 3.77 3.54 -7.38
CA ALA A 15 2.57 2.73 -7.49
C ALA A 15 2.23 2.03 -6.17
N THR A 16 3.22 1.46 -5.47
CA THR A 16 3.01 0.80 -4.18
C THR A 16 2.58 1.78 -3.09
N ARG A 17 3.12 3.01 -3.08
CA ARG A 17 2.65 4.05 -2.14
C ARG A 17 1.20 4.47 -2.40
N ARG A 18 0.81 4.64 -3.67
CA ARG A 18 -0.59 4.89 -4.03
C ARG A 18 -1.51 3.73 -3.65
N LEU A 19 -1.01 2.49 -3.77
CA LEU A 19 -1.75 1.31 -3.35
C LEU A 19 -1.98 1.29 -1.83
N ASP A 20 -1.00 1.71 -1.03
CA ASP A 20 -1.13 1.85 0.42
C ASP A 20 -2.21 2.87 0.84
N GLU A 21 -2.24 4.02 0.17
CA GLU A 21 -3.28 5.03 0.36
C GLU A 21 -4.67 4.48 -0.03
N LEU A 22 -4.76 3.77 -1.15
CA LEU A 22 -5.99 3.14 -1.61
C LEU A 22 -6.51 2.09 -0.62
N LEU A 23 -5.63 1.24 -0.08
CA LEU A 23 -6.01 0.23 0.91
C LEU A 23 -6.56 0.87 2.19
N THR A 24 -6.02 2.03 2.60
CA THR A 24 -6.55 2.80 3.74
C THR A 24 -7.97 3.26 3.46
N GLN A 25 -8.21 3.89 2.30
CA GLN A 25 -9.53 4.36 1.90
C GLN A 25 -10.56 3.23 1.79
N LEU A 26 -10.12 2.06 1.30
CA LEU A 26 -10.97 0.87 1.21
C LEU A 26 -11.28 0.27 2.59
N ALA A 27 -10.35 0.30 3.54
CA ALA A 27 -10.59 -0.13 4.91
C ALA A 27 -11.63 0.76 5.61
N ASP A 28 -11.56 2.07 5.39
CA ASP A 28 -12.55 3.02 5.90
C ASP A 28 -13.92 2.81 5.24
N ALA A 29 -13.96 2.68 3.91
CA ALA A 29 -15.21 2.38 3.19
C ALA A 29 -15.83 1.05 3.63
N ALA A 30 -15.04 0.01 3.87
CA ALA A 30 -15.51 -1.27 4.39
C ALA A 30 -16.09 -1.13 5.81
N ALA A 31 -15.51 -0.25 6.64
CA ALA A 31 -16.05 0.06 7.96
C ALA A 31 -17.43 0.70 7.87
N GLU A 32 -17.60 1.69 6.97
CA GLU A 32 -18.88 2.38 6.74
C GLU A 32 -19.97 1.45 6.20
N VAL A 33 -19.59 0.47 5.37
CA VAL A 33 -20.51 -0.57 4.87
C VAL A 33 -20.87 -1.59 5.96
N GLY A 34 -20.10 -1.66 7.06
CA GLY A 34 -20.30 -2.60 8.16
C GLY A 34 -19.64 -3.97 7.94
N ASP A 35 -18.77 -4.12 6.95
CA ASP A 35 -18.02 -5.37 6.72
C ASP A 35 -16.66 -5.34 7.43
N GLY A 36 -16.67 -5.76 8.70
CA GLY A 36 -15.47 -5.84 9.53
C GLY A 36 -14.43 -6.85 9.03
N ARG A 37 -14.84 -7.89 8.30
CA ARG A 37 -13.91 -8.88 7.73
C ARG A 37 -13.14 -8.27 6.58
N LEU A 38 -13.84 -7.55 5.71
CA LEU A 38 -13.24 -6.87 4.57
C LEU A 38 -12.28 -5.75 5.03
N LYS A 39 -12.66 -4.99 6.07
CA LYS A 39 -11.76 -4.04 6.72
C LYS A 39 -10.47 -4.70 7.22
N ALA A 40 -10.59 -5.79 7.96
CA ALA A 40 -9.42 -6.51 8.50
C ALA A 40 -8.49 -7.00 7.37
N LEU A 41 -9.07 -7.52 6.28
CA LEU A 41 -8.31 -7.95 5.11
C LEU A 41 -7.52 -6.81 4.46
N PHE A 42 -8.12 -5.62 4.31
CA PHE A 42 -7.42 -4.47 3.76
C PHE A 42 -6.28 -3.98 4.66
N LEU A 43 -6.48 -3.98 5.98
CA LEU A 43 -5.42 -3.62 6.94
C LEU A 43 -4.27 -4.64 6.95
N GLU A 44 -4.57 -5.94 6.83
CA GLU A 44 -3.56 -6.98 6.71
C GLU A 44 -2.76 -6.85 5.40
N ALA A 45 -3.46 -6.64 4.28
CA ALA A 45 -2.83 -6.38 2.99
C ALA A 45 -1.92 -5.14 3.05
N GLN A 46 -2.38 -4.07 3.72
CA GLN A 46 -1.60 -2.86 3.93
C GLN A 46 -0.31 -3.12 4.71
N ALA A 47 -0.40 -3.87 5.82
CA ALA A 47 0.76 -4.23 6.63
C ALA A 47 1.79 -5.05 5.84
N SER A 48 1.33 -5.91 4.92
CA SER A 48 2.21 -6.76 4.10
C SER A 48 3.07 -5.98 3.08
N ILE A 49 2.61 -4.81 2.65
CA ILE A 49 3.31 -3.98 1.64
C ILE A 49 4.20 -2.90 2.25
N ARG A 50 3.95 -2.51 3.52
CA ARG A 50 4.72 -1.49 4.24
C ARG A 50 6.08 -2.01 4.72
N ARG A 51 7.05 -2.08 3.80
CA ARG A 51 8.40 -2.56 4.12
C ARG A 51 9.51 -1.92 3.30
N ASP A 52 10.71 -1.96 3.87
CA ASP A 52 11.99 -1.69 3.23
C ASP A 52 12.03 -0.35 2.46
N ILE A 53 12.63 -0.38 1.27
CA ILE A 53 12.92 0.78 0.43
C ILE A 53 11.66 1.55 -0.01
N VAL A 54 10.50 0.92 -0.05
CA VAL A 54 9.24 1.54 -0.51
C VAL A 54 8.76 2.62 0.48
N PHE A 55 9.05 2.45 1.76
CA PHE A 55 8.64 3.34 2.86
C PHE A 55 9.84 3.94 3.63
N ALA A 56 11.02 3.96 3.01
CA ALA A 56 12.18 4.64 3.58
C ALA A 56 11.87 6.14 3.80
N ALA A 57 12.42 6.70 4.89
CA ALA A 57 12.26 8.11 5.20
C ALA A 57 12.90 9.01 4.13
N SER A 58 12.32 10.18 3.89
CA SER A 58 12.94 11.22 3.07
C SER A 58 14.22 11.71 3.73
N LEU A 59 15.17 12.17 2.90
CA LEU A 59 16.42 12.78 3.38
C LEU A 59 16.21 14.18 3.98
N TYR A 60 15.04 14.78 3.75
CA TYR A 60 14.61 16.06 4.32
C TYR A 60 13.73 15.77 5.54
N LEU A 61 14.34 15.50 6.70
CA LEU A 61 13.62 15.44 7.98
C LEU A 61 13.32 16.86 8.48
#